data_AF-A0A7J2T9L7-F1
#
_entry.id   AF-A0A7J2T9L7-F1
#
_cell.length_a   1.000
_cell.length_b   1.000
_cell.length_c   1.000
_cell.angle_alpha   90.00
_cell.angle_beta   90.00
_cell.angle_gamma   90.00
#
_symmetry.space_group_name_H-M   'P 1'
#
loop_
_entity.id
_entity.type
_entity.pdbx_description
1 polymer ?
#
loop_
_entity_poly.entity_id
_entity_poly.type
_entity_poly.pdbx_seq_one_letter_code
_entity_poly.pdbx_strand_id
1 'polypeptide(L)'
;MILSLYAKNCDICNEKPAKFVCPKCGRYLCEEHYNKRREVCSACVEALCDVCRTALATSRCVLCGRKVCHNCAIELDEVRRVCYNCFTTYGTDVRKDLKFSGLLGV
;
A
#
# COMPACT_ATOMS: atom_id res chain seq x y z
N MET A 1 -12.39 40.11 11.62
CA MET A 1 -11.55 38.93 11.28
C MET A 1 -12.28 37.66 11.68
N ILE A 2 -13.05 37.04 10.77
CA ILE A 2 -13.82 35.82 11.02
C ILE A 2 -13.36 34.74 10.03
N LEU A 3 -12.07 34.40 10.03
CA LEU A 3 -11.50 33.42 9.08
C LEU A 3 -10.82 32.22 9.76
N SER A 4 -10.93 32.07 11.09
CA SER A 4 -10.19 31.05 11.85
C SER A 4 -11.03 29.91 12.45
N LEU A 5 -12.36 29.87 12.25
CA LEU A 5 -13.22 28.90 12.95
C LEU A 5 -13.34 27.52 12.28
N TYR A 6 -12.74 27.30 11.11
CA TYR A 6 -12.83 26.01 10.40
C TYR A 6 -11.48 25.60 9.79
N ALA A 7 -10.41 25.64 10.59
CA ALA A 7 -9.19 24.93 10.20
C ALA A 7 -9.50 23.42 10.18
N LYS A 8 -9.39 22.79 9.01
CA LYS A 8 -9.65 21.35 8.88
C LYS A 8 -8.64 20.58 9.76
N ASN A 9 -9.14 19.66 10.57
CA ASN A 9 -8.30 18.79 11.39
C ASN A 9 -7.62 17.70 10.54
N CYS A 10 -6.56 17.11 11.10
CA CYS A 10 -5.89 15.98 10.49
C CYS A 10 -6.86 14.79 10.32
N ASP A 11 -6.93 14.24 9.11
CA ASP A 11 -7.77 13.09 8.77
C ASP A 11 -7.25 11.76 9.37
N ILE A 12 -6.16 11.77 10.16
CA ILE A 12 -5.61 10.57 10.82
C ILE A 12 -5.90 10.60 12.33
N CYS A 13 -5.56 11.68 13.05
CA CYS A 13 -5.86 11.76 14.49
C CYS A 13 -7.13 12.54 14.84
N ASN A 14 -7.65 13.37 13.93
CA ASN A 14 -8.79 14.26 14.17
C ASN A 14 -8.63 15.29 15.32
N GLU A 15 -7.44 15.38 15.93
CA GLU A 15 -7.17 16.23 17.10
C GLU A 15 -6.46 17.55 16.75
N LYS A 16 -5.53 17.50 15.80
CA LYS A 16 -4.63 18.62 15.48
C LYS A 16 -5.03 19.28 14.15
N PRO A 17 -4.88 20.61 14.01
CA PRO A 17 -5.14 21.28 12.74
C PRO A 17 -4.20 20.75 11.65
N ALA A 18 -4.74 20.54 10.46
CA ALA A 18 -3.96 20.10 9.31
C ALA A 18 -3.09 21.25 8.77
N LYS A 19 -1.85 20.90 8.43
CA LYS A 19 -0.87 21.80 7.81
C LYS A 19 -0.43 21.33 6.42
N PHE A 20 -0.70 20.07 6.08
CA PHE A 20 -0.32 19.46 4.81
C PHE A 20 -1.48 18.72 4.17
N VAL A 21 -1.41 18.50 2.85
CA VAL A 21 -2.27 17.59 2.10
C VAL A 21 -1.40 16.52 1.46
N CYS A 22 -1.73 15.24 1.66
CA CYS A 22 -0.99 14.14 1.07
C CYS A 22 -1.16 14.15 -0.46
N PRO A 23 -0.09 14.29 -1.27
CA PRO A 23 -0.23 14.28 -2.73
C PRO A 23 -0.69 12.93 -3.29
N LYS A 24 -0.52 11.85 -2.52
CA LYS A 24 -0.83 10.49 -2.94
C LYS A 24 -2.26 10.05 -2.68
N CYS A 25 -2.91 10.58 -1.64
CA CYS A 25 -4.26 10.17 -1.25
C CYS A 25 -5.22 11.32 -0.90
N GLY A 26 -4.76 12.58 -0.92
CA GLY A 26 -5.59 13.76 -0.65
C GLY A 26 -5.94 14.01 0.81
N ARG A 27 -5.50 13.18 1.76
CA ARG A 27 -5.76 13.39 3.20
C ARG A 27 -5.09 14.66 3.73
N TYR A 28 -5.78 15.37 4.60
CA TYR A 28 -5.28 16.52 5.37
C TYR A 28 -4.53 16.03 6.61
N LEU A 29 -3.34 16.56 6.87
CA LEU A 29 -2.41 16.01 7.87
C LEU A 29 -1.85 17.10 8.77
N CYS A 30 -1.75 16.80 10.06
CA CYS A 30 -0.88 17.53 10.97
C CYS A 30 0.59 17.13 10.75
N GLU A 31 1.52 17.84 11.42
CA GLU A 31 2.97 17.61 11.30
C GLU A 31 3.42 16.20 11.70
N GLU A 32 2.71 15.55 12.62
CA GLU A 32 3.08 14.21 13.11
C GLU A 32 2.74 13.11 12.11
N HIS A 33 1.69 13.30 11.32
CA HIS A 33 1.22 12.32 10.36
C HIS A 33 1.72 12.58 8.94
N TYR A 34 2.43 13.69 8.72
CA TYR A 34 3.11 13.98 7.46
C TYR A 34 4.58 13.56 7.53
N ASN A 35 4.96 12.57 6.73
CA ASN A 35 6.35 12.12 6.64
C ASN A 35 7.13 13.07 5.72
N LYS A 36 7.89 14.01 6.29
CA LYS A 36 8.67 15.00 5.54
C LYS A 36 9.71 14.38 4.59
N ARG A 37 10.27 13.22 4.93
CA ARG A 37 11.29 12.55 4.10
C ARG A 37 10.69 11.89 2.86
N ARG A 38 9.45 11.41 2.96
CA ARG A 38 8.73 10.71 1.88
C ARG A 38 7.66 11.58 1.21
N GLU A 39 7.43 12.77 1.75
CA GLU A 39 6.46 13.76 1.28
C GLU A 39 5.02 13.23 1.15
N VAL A 40 4.64 12.30 2.03
CA VAL A 40 3.31 11.66 2.05
C VAL A 40 2.86 11.38 3.49
N CYS A 41 1.59 11.01 3.69
CA CYS A 41 1.12 10.62 5.02
C CYS A 41 1.78 9.33 5.52
N SER A 42 1.84 9.16 6.85
CA SER A 42 2.31 7.93 7.50
C SER A 42 1.61 6.68 6.97
N ALA A 43 0.27 6.72 6.81
CA ALA A 43 -0.49 5.61 6.25
C ALA A 43 -0.08 5.25 4.81
N CYS A 44 0.24 6.24 3.96
CA CYS A 44 0.76 5.98 2.63
C CYS A 44 2.14 5.34 2.69
N VAL A 45 3.02 5.77 3.60
CA VAL A 45 4.35 5.16 3.79
C VAL A 45 4.22 3.68 4.15
N GLU A 46 3.30 3.35 5.05
CA GLU A 46 3.03 1.97 5.46
C GLU A 46 2.41 1.14 4.34
N ALA A 47 1.62 1.75 3.46
CA ALA A 47 0.97 1.08 2.34
C ALA A 47 1.81 1.00 1.05
N LEU A 48 3.06 1.47 1.06
CA LEU A 48 3.94 1.39 -0.11
C LEU A 48 4.23 -0.07 -0.50
N CYS A 49 4.38 -0.29 -1.81
CA CYS A 49 4.90 -1.52 -2.37
C CYS A 49 6.27 -1.84 -1.77
N ASP A 50 6.44 -3.06 -1.26
CA ASP A 50 7.70 -3.50 -0.63
C ASP A 50 8.80 -3.75 -1.67
N VAL A 51 8.46 -3.84 -2.96
CA VAL A 51 9.42 -4.02 -4.06
C VAL A 51 9.98 -2.67 -4.53
N CYS A 52 9.11 -1.75 -4.98
CA CYS A 52 9.57 -0.49 -5.57
C CYS A 52 9.59 0.70 -4.61
N ARG A 53 8.89 0.62 -3.47
CA ARG A 53 8.79 1.70 -2.46
C ARG A 53 8.29 3.06 -3.00
N THR A 54 7.59 3.07 -4.13
CA THR A 54 7.05 4.28 -4.79
C THR A 54 5.53 4.24 -4.98
N ALA A 55 5.01 3.13 -5.50
CA ALA A 55 3.57 2.93 -5.68
C ALA A 55 2.89 2.41 -4.40
N LEU A 56 1.58 2.69 -4.24
CA LEU A 56 0.79 2.03 -3.20
C LEU A 56 0.57 0.58 -3.61
N ALA A 57 0.63 -0.32 -2.64
CA ALA A 57 0.32 -1.71 -2.87
C ALA A 57 -1.18 -1.91 -3.12
N THR A 58 -1.49 -2.82 -4.04
CA THR A 58 -2.86 -3.22 -4.41
C THR A 58 -3.15 -4.66 -4.05
N SER A 59 -2.11 -5.45 -3.76
CA SER A 59 -2.22 -6.86 -3.42
C SER A 59 -1.06 -7.29 -2.52
N ARG A 60 -1.06 -8.57 -2.12
CA ARG A 60 0.06 -9.23 -1.46
C ARG A 60 0.53 -10.40 -2.29
N CYS A 61 1.83 -10.65 -2.30
CA CYS A 61 2.41 -11.82 -2.94
C CYS A 61 1.96 -13.08 -2.20
N VAL A 62 1.33 -14.03 -2.90
CA VAL A 62 0.86 -15.30 -2.29
C VAL A 62 1.99 -16.20 -1.77
N LEU A 63 3.24 -15.96 -2.17
CA LEU A 63 4.40 -16.75 -1.74
C LEU A 63 5.13 -16.15 -0.53
N CYS A 64 5.34 -14.81 -0.50
CA CYS A 64 6.15 -14.17 0.54
C CYS A 64 5.41 -13.12 1.39
N GLY A 65 4.13 -12.84 1.10
CA GLY A 65 3.31 -11.91 1.87
C GLY A 65 3.64 -10.41 1.69
N ARG A 66 4.71 -10.07 0.95
CA ARG A 66 5.07 -8.68 0.60
C ARG A 66 3.89 -7.95 -0.02
N LYS A 67 3.70 -6.68 0.34
CA LYS A 67 2.75 -5.78 -0.30
C LYS A 67 3.29 -5.40 -1.68
N VAL A 68 2.49 -5.56 -2.73
CA VAL A 68 2.90 -5.30 -4.12
C VAL A 68 1.90 -4.42 -4.84
N CYS A 69 2.41 -3.45 -5.60
CA CYS A 69 1.61 -2.66 -6.53
C CYS A 69 1.36 -3.43 -7.83
N HIS A 70 0.43 -2.94 -8.65
CA HIS A 70 0.11 -3.52 -9.95
C HIS A 70 1.33 -3.69 -10.88
N ASN A 71 2.30 -2.76 -10.84
CA ASN A 71 3.52 -2.84 -11.67
C ASN A 71 4.56 -3.85 -11.19
N CYS A 72 4.53 -4.23 -9.90
CA CYS A 72 5.48 -5.17 -9.32
C CYS A 72 4.84 -6.54 -9.04
N ALA A 73 3.57 -6.70 -9.39
CA ALA A 73 2.81 -7.94 -9.27
C ALA A 73 2.70 -8.60 -10.65
N ILE A 74 2.86 -9.91 -10.67
CA ILE A 74 2.56 -10.77 -11.81
C ILE A 74 1.31 -11.55 -11.44
N GLU A 75 0.28 -11.41 -12.26
CA GLU A 75 -0.98 -12.12 -12.09
C GLU A 75 -0.83 -13.57 -12.55
N LEU A 76 -1.24 -14.50 -11.69
CA LEU A 76 -1.22 -15.93 -11.99
C LEU A 76 -2.60 -16.39 -12.46
N ASP A 77 -3.64 -15.82 -11.85
CA ASP A 77 -5.06 -15.94 -12.19
C ASP A 77 -5.82 -14.72 -11.64
N GLU A 78 -7.15 -14.74 -11.70
CA GLU A 78 -8.03 -13.63 -11.29
C GLU A 78 -7.83 -13.18 -9.83
N VAL A 79 -7.41 -14.08 -8.95
CA VAL A 79 -7.28 -13.81 -7.51
C VAL A 79 -5.80 -13.69 -7.09
N ARG A 80 -4.95 -14.58 -7.59
CA ARG A 80 -3.59 -14.77 -7.06
C ARG A 80 -2.56 -13.95 -7.82
N ARG A 81 -1.72 -13.27 -7.04
CA ARG A 81 -0.61 -12.44 -7.53
C ARG A 81 0.69 -12.79 -6.83
N VAL A 82 1.78 -12.74 -7.56
CA VAL A 82 3.14 -12.96 -7.05
C VAL A 82 3.99 -11.72 -7.31
N CYS A 83 4.90 -11.37 -6.39
CA CYS A 83 5.83 -10.27 -6.65
C CYS A 83 6.87 -10.68 -7.69
N TYR A 84 7.34 -9.70 -8.48
CA TYR A 84 8.40 -9.90 -9.48
C TYR A 84 9.58 -10.71 -8.93
N ASN A 85 10.07 -10.40 -7.72
CA ASN A 85 11.20 -11.09 -7.12
C ASN A 85 10.93 -12.59 -6.94
N CYS A 86 9.76 -12.97 -6.42
CA CYS A 86 9.42 -14.40 -6.26
C CYS A 86 9.22 -15.07 -7.62
N PHE A 87 8.61 -14.39 -8.59
CA PHE A 87 8.47 -14.96 -9.93
C PHE A 87 9.82 -15.25 -10.57
N THR A 88 10.79 -14.34 -10.46
CA THR A 88 12.15 -14.55 -11.00
C THR A 88 12.91 -15.65 -10.27
N THR A 89 12.60 -15.90 -8.99
CA THR A 89 13.26 -16.96 -8.21
C THR A 89 12.66 -18.35 -8.48
N TYR A 90 11.33 -18.47 -8.58
CA TYR A 90 10.63 -19.75 -8.64
C TYR A 90 10.07 -20.10 -10.04
N GLY A 91 10.08 -19.15 -10.98
CA GLY A 91 9.71 -19.37 -12.38
C GLY A 91 8.33 -20.01 -12.58
N THR A 92 8.26 -21.01 -13.46
CA THR A 92 7.03 -21.73 -13.84
C THR A 92 6.47 -22.65 -12.75
N ASP A 93 7.27 -23.01 -11.74
CA ASP A 93 6.83 -23.96 -10.71
C ASP A 93 5.79 -23.34 -9.76
N VAL A 94 5.74 -22.01 -9.69
CA VAL A 94 4.67 -21.26 -9.03
C VAL A 94 3.28 -21.66 -9.53
N ARG A 95 3.12 -22.02 -10.82
CA ARG A 95 1.83 -22.44 -11.38
C ARG A 95 1.44 -23.88 -11.00
N LYS A 96 2.41 -24.73 -10.68
CA LYS A 96 2.16 -26.15 -10.34
C LYS A 96 1.76 -26.29 -8.88
N ASP A 97 2.45 -25.61 -7.98
CA ASP A 97 2.22 -25.71 -6.53
C ASP A 97 0.86 -25.13 -6.09
N LEU A 98 0.37 -24.17 -6.86
CA LEU A 98 -0.90 -23.51 -6.63
C LEU A 98 -2.12 -24.30 -7.13
N LYS A 99 -1.94 -25.42 -7.84
CA LYS A 99 -3.07 -26.32 -8.19
C LYS A 99 -3.51 -27.23 -7.04
N PHE A 100 -2.75 -27.30 -5.94
CA PHE A 100 -3.06 -28.18 -4.81
C PHE A 100 -3.81 -27.53 -3.64
N SER A 101 -3.92 -26.19 -3.60
CA SER A 101 -4.66 -25.49 -2.53
C SER A 101 -6.12 -25.21 -2.91
N GLY A 102 -6.76 -26.18 -3.57
CA GLY A 102 -8.16 -26.12 -4.00
C GLY A 102 -9.15 -26.82 -3.08
N LEU A 103 -8.73 -27.33 -1.91
CA LEU A 103 -9.60 -27.97 -0.92
C LEU A 103 -9.03 -27.74 0.49
N LEU A 104 -9.87 -27.11 1.34
CA LEU A 104 -9.79 -26.81 2.78
C LEU A 104 -9.99 -25.29 2.98
N GLY A 105 -11.19 -24.77 3.28
CA GLY A 105 -12.48 -25.35 3.60
C GLY A 105 -13.42 -24.20 3.97
N VAL A 106 -14.63 -24.23 3.42
CA VAL A 106 -15.86 -23.83 4.11
C VAL A 106 -16.67 -25.10 4.34
#